data_AF-A0A973FK19-F1
#
_entry.id   AF-A0A973FK19-F1
#
_cell.length_a   1.000
_cell.length_b   1.000
_cell.length_c   1.000
_cell.angle_alpha   90.00
_cell.angle_beta   90.00
_cell.angle_gamma   90.00
#
_symmetry.space_group_name_H-M   'P 1'
#
loop_
_entity.id
_entity.type
_entity.pdbx_description
1 polymer ?
#
loop_
_entity_poly.entity_id
_entity_poly.type
_entity_poly.pdbx_seq_one_letter_code
_entity_poly.pdbx_strand_id
1 'polypeptide(L)' 'MFCNQCEQTVKGEACTKGGVCGKPHDVATLQDLLVHSLIGLSSAATVARRKG' A
#
# COMPACT_ATOMS: atom_id res chain seq x y z
N MET A 1 9.80 -5.33 -2.04
CA MET A 1 8.78 -4.27 -2.15
C MET A 1 8.39 -4.17 -3.61
N PHE A 2 7.20 -3.68 -3.90
CA PHE A 2 6.86 -3.20 -5.23
C PHE A 2 6.04 -1.93 -5.04
N CYS A 3 6.60 -0.78 -5.42
CA CYS A 3 5.95 0.51 -5.17
C CYS A 3 6.08 1.39 -6.39
N ASN A 4 4.94 1.73 -7.00
CA ASN A 4 4.83 2.57 -8.21
C ASN A 4 3.90 3.79 -8.00
N GLN A 5 3.67 4.20 -6.74
CA GLN A 5 2.64 5.19 -6.39
C GLN A 5 3.00 6.65 -6.72
N CYS A 6 4.27 6.98 -6.92
CA CYS A 6 4.71 8.35 -7.19
C CYS A 6 5.40 8.43 -8.55
N GLU A 7 5.43 9.63 -9.13
CA GLU A 7 6.06 9.90 -10.43
C GLU A 7 7.56 9.51 -10.46
N GLN A 8 8.26 9.70 -9.34
CA GLN A 8 9.72 9.60 -9.27
C GLN A 8 10.26 8.16 -9.18
N THR A 9 9.42 7.14 -9.36
CA THR A 9 9.84 5.73 -9.23
C THR A 9 11.08 5.38 -10.06
N VAL A 10 11.82 4.35 -9.65
CA VAL A 10 13.02 3.92 -10.39
C VAL A 10 12.65 3.66 -11.85
N LYS A 11 13.33 4.36 -12.77
CA LYS A 11 13.09 4.33 -14.23
C LYS A 11 11.68 4.75 -14.68
N GLY A 12 10.90 5.40 -13.81
CA GLY A 12 9.49 5.73 -14.10
C GLY A 12 8.56 4.50 -14.12
N GLU A 13 9.00 3.34 -13.60
CA GLU A 13 8.23 2.09 -13.61
C GLU A 13 7.83 1.67 -12.19
N ALA A 14 8.79 1.23 -11.37
CA ALA A 14 8.54 0.77 -10.01
C ALA A 14 9.82 0.70 -9.17
N CYS A 15 9.70 1.00 -7.88
CA CYS A 15 10.73 0.72 -6.89
C CYS A 15 10.62 -0.72 -6.38
N THR A 16 11.63 -1.56 -6.62
CA THR A 16 11.64 -2.99 -6.25
C THR A 16 12.62 -3.36 -5.13
N LYS A 17 13.68 -2.57 -4.93
CA LYS A 17 14.72 -2.80 -3.90
C LYS A 17 14.68 -1.76 -2.77
N GLY A 18 14.47 -0.50 -3.12
CA GLY A 18 14.32 0.63 -2.22
C GLY A 18 13.65 1.79 -2.96
N GLY A 19 12.91 2.62 -2.24
CA GLY A 19 12.25 3.79 -2.81
C GLY A 19 13.23 4.91 -3.12
N VAL A 20 13.08 5.56 -4.27
CA VAL A 20 13.78 6.81 -4.61
C VAL A 20 13.56 7.91 -3.56
N CYS A 21 12.41 7.89 -2.89
CA CYS A 21 12.05 8.78 -1.81
C CYS A 21 12.66 8.40 -0.45
N GLY A 22 13.54 7.39 -0.43
CA GLY A 22 14.15 6.86 0.80
C GLY A 22 13.30 5.82 1.53
N LYS A 23 12.12 5.42 1.01
CA LYS A 23 11.28 4.39 1.63
C LYS A 23 12.03 3.04 1.66
N PRO A 24 12.35 2.47 2.84
CA PRO A 24 13.01 1.18 2.93
C PRO A 24 12.03 0.03 2.65
N HIS A 25 12.58 -1.16 2.39
CA HIS A 25 11.80 -2.32 1.96
C HIS A 25 10.77 -2.76 3.01
N ASP A 26 11.14 -2.79 4.28
CA ASP A 26 10.30 -3.15 5.42
C ASP A 26 9.11 -2.20 5.58
N VAL A 27 9.34 -0.89 5.50
CA VAL A 27 8.27 0.12 5.55
C VAL A 27 7.32 -0.04 4.37
N ALA A 28 7.82 -0.33 3.17
CA ALA A 28 6.96 -0.60 2.03
C ALA A 28 6.06 -1.84 2.26
N THR A 29 6.64 -2.94 2.76
CA THR A 29 5.87 -4.15 3.09
C THR A 29 4.83 -3.91 4.19
N LEU A 30 5.15 -3.12 5.22
CA LEU A 30 4.19 -2.76 6.25
C LEU A 30 3.06 -1.86 5.72
N GLN A 31 3.36 -0.95 4.79
CA GLN A 31 2.33 -0.14 4.11
C GLN A 31 1.41 -1.02 3.26
N ASP A 32 1.95 -2.02 2.55
CA ASP A 32 1.14 -2.99 1.79
C ASP A 32 0.20 -3.77 2.72
N LEU A 33 0.71 -4.25 3.87
CA LEU A 33 -0.07 -4.96 4.88
C LEU A 33 -1.15 -4.06 5.53
N LEU A 34 -0.84 -2.79 5.78
CA LEU A 34 -1.80 -1.82 6.30
C LEU A 34 -2.96 -1.64 5.33
N VAL A 35 -2.68 -1.42 4.03
CA VAL A 35 -3.72 -1.27 3.01
C VAL A 35 -4.56 -2.55 2.90
N HIS A 36 -3.94 -3.73 2.93
CA HIS A 36 -4.66 -5.01 2.96
C HIS A 36 -5.63 -5.10 4.15
N SER A 37 -5.17 -4.71 5.34
CA SER A 37 -5.99 -4.72 6.56
C SER A 37 -7.15 -3.73 6.46
N LEU A 38 -6.91 -2.54 5.90
CA LEU A 38 -7.94 -1.53 5.67
C LEU A 38 -9.01 -1.98 4.65
N ILE A 39 -8.65 -2.77 3.64
CA ILE A 39 -9.62 -3.39 2.73
C ILE A 39 -10.54 -4.34 3.50
N GLY A 40 -9.98 -5.18 4.38
CA GLY A 40 -10.77 -6.07 5.24
C GLY A 40 -11.73 -5.30 6.16
N LEU A 41 -11.22 -4.25 6.81
CA LEU A 41 -12.04 -3.36 7.65
C LEU A 41 -13.16 -2.68 6.84
N SER A 42 -12.83 -2.16 5.65
CA SER A 42 -13.81 -1.51 4.76
C SER A 42 -14.92 -2.48 4.32
N SER A 43 -14.57 -3.74 4.05
CA SER A 43 -15.53 -4.80 3.74
C SER A 43 -16.50 -5.03 4.90
N ALA A 44 -15.97 -5.24 6.11
CA ALA A 44 -16.77 -5.43 7.32
C ALA A 44 -17.67 -4.22 7.61
N ALA A 45 -17.13 -3.00 7.50
CA ALA A 45 -17.88 -1.77 7.68
C ALA A 45 -19.00 -1.61 6.65
N THR A 46 -18.75 -2.00 5.39
CA THR A 46 -19.77 -1.97 4.33
C THR A 46 -20.90 -2.94 4.61
N VAL A 47 -20.61 -4.13 5.12
CA VAL A 47 -21.64 -5.09 5.55
C VAL A 47 -22.41 -4.55 6.75
N ALA A 48 -21.73 -3.98 7.74
CA ALA A 48 -22.37 -3.38 8.92
C ALA A 48 -23.34 -2.27 8.52
N ARG A 49 -22.93 -1.32 7.68
CA ARG A 49 -23.78 -0.21 7.19
C ARG A 49 -25.08 -0.68 6.53
N ARG A 50 -25.09 -1.85 5.89
CA ARG A 50 -26.30 -2.41 5.26
C ARG A 50 -27.30 -2.94 6.28
N LYS A 51 -26.89 -3.16 7.53
CA LYS A 51 -27.72 -3.70 8.61
C LYS A 51 -28.33 -2.61 9.51
N GLY A 52 -28.02 -1.34 9.27
CA GLY A 52 -28.37 -0.21 10.14
C GLY A 52 -27.31 0.06 11.19
#